data_AF-A0A8T3XTM1-F1
#
_entry.id   AF-A0A8T3XTM1-F1
#
_cell.length_a   1.000
_cell.length_b   1.000
_cell.length_c   1.000
_cell.angle_alpha   90.00
_cell.angle_beta   90.00
_cell.angle_gamma   90.00
#
_symmetry.space_group_name_H-M   'P 1'
#
loop_
_entity.id
_entity.type
_entity.pdbx_description
1 polymer ?
#
loop_
_entity_poly.entity_id
_entity_poly.type
_entity_poly.pdbx_seq_one_letter_code
_entity_poly.pdbx_strand_id
1 'polypeptide(L)' 'MKSKIIFGSLALFLLGGSVIPALGQTDAIDDHVVINEIDINPPGDDSKSISEWVELYNPTSSSIDIGGWSI' A
#
# COMPACT_ATOMS: atom_id res chain seq x y z
N MET A 1 -41.37 -1.06 8.35
CA MET A 1 -40.98 -1.14 6.93
C MET A 1 -39.96 -0.09 6.48
N LYS A 2 -39.80 1.06 7.17
CA LYS A 2 -38.83 2.11 6.77
C LYS A 2 -37.36 1.80 7.10
N SER A 3 -37.06 0.97 8.12
CA SER A 3 -35.66 0.65 8.49
C SER A 3 -34.99 -0.43 7.63
N LYS A 4 -35.76 -1.39 7.08
CA LYS A 4 -35.21 -2.47 6.24
C LYS A 4 -34.65 -1.96 4.91
N ILE A 5 -35.17 -0.83 4.41
CA ILE A 5 -34.69 -0.18 3.19
C ILE A 5 -33.33 0.50 3.46
N ILE A 6 -33.14 1.10 4.64
CA ILE A 6 -31.90 1.79 5.02
C ILE A 6 -30.73 0.80 5.19
N PHE A 7 -30.98 -0.40 5.74
CA PHE A 7 -29.95 -1.45 5.85
C PHE A 7 -29.57 -2.06 4.48
N GLY A 8 -30.50 -2.17 3.54
CA GLY A 8 -30.20 -2.63 2.18
C GLY A 8 -29.35 -1.63 1.39
N SER A 9 -29.61 -0.33 1.57
CA SER A 9 -28.85 0.75 0.92
C SER A 9 -27.41 0.87 1.44
N LEU A 10 -27.19 0.62 2.74
CA LEU A 10 -25.85 0.67 3.35
C LEU A 10 -24.99 -0.53 2.92
N ALA A 11 -25.57 -1.72 2.75
CA ALA A 11 -24.85 -2.89 2.22
C ALA A 11 -24.42 -2.69 0.77
N LEU A 12 -25.24 -2.03 -0.05
CA LEU A 12 -24.90 -1.72 -1.45
C LEU A 12 -23.81 -0.64 -1.57
N PHE A 13 -23.76 0.30 -0.61
CA PHE A 13 -22.66 1.28 -0.50
C PHE A 13 -21.37 0.65 0.02
N LEU A 14 -21.45 -0.32 0.95
CA LEU A 14 -20.29 -1.05 1.49
C LEU A 14 -19.71 -2.08 0.50
N LEU A 15 -20.54 -2.65 -0.39
CA LEU A 15 -20.05 -3.49 -1.51
C LEU A 15 -19.62 -2.66 -2.73
N GLY A 16 -20.17 -1.47 -2.95
CA GLY A 16 -19.79 -0.58 -4.05
C GLY A 16 -18.51 0.22 -3.78
N GLY A 17 -18.17 0.45 -2.51
CA GLY A 17 -16.98 1.22 -2.10
C GLY A 17 -15.67 0.44 -2.14
N SER A 18 -15.70 -0.88 -2.23
CA SER A 18 -14.49 -1.74 -2.22
C SER A 18 -13.90 -2.01 -3.60
N VAL A 19 -14.55 -1.60 -4.69
CA VAL A 19 -14.02 -1.78 -6.06
C VAL A 19 -13.28 -0.56 -6.62
N ILE A 20 -13.33 0.60 -5.94
CA ILE A 20 -12.80 1.85 -6.51
C ILE A 20 -11.35 2.21 -6.12
N PRO A 21 -10.71 1.78 -5.01
CA PRO A 21 -9.34 2.22 -4.77
C PRO A 21 -8.33 1.55 -5.71
N ALA A 22 -8.70 0.48 -6.42
CA ALA A 22 -7.79 -0.22 -7.33
C ALA A 22 -7.59 0.47 -8.71
N LEU A 23 -8.41 1.46 -9.07
CA LEU A 23 -8.30 2.17 -10.36
C LEU A 23 -7.38 3.40 -10.31
N GLY A 24 -6.90 3.77 -9.12
CA GLY A 24 -6.01 4.92 -8.93
C GLY A 24 -4.53 4.59 -9.00
N GLN A 25 -4.17 3.30 -8.89
CA GLN A 25 -2.82 2.86 -9.19
C GLN A 25 -2.75 2.66 -10.69
N THR A 26 -2.14 3.60 -11.40
CA THR A 26 -1.69 3.31 -12.75
C THR A 26 -0.80 2.08 -12.63
N ASP A 27 -1.12 0.99 -13.31
CA ASP A 27 -0.15 -0.06 -13.63
C ASP A 27 0.90 0.56 -14.55
N ALA A 28 1.70 1.49 -14.05
CA ALA A 28 3.08 1.52 -14.44
C ALA A 28 3.57 0.15 -13.99
N ILE A 29 3.55 -0.81 -14.92
CA ILE A 29 4.35 -2.02 -14.75
C ILE A 29 5.77 -1.50 -14.80
N ASP A 30 6.24 -1.01 -13.65
CA ASP A 30 7.65 -0.79 -13.45
C ASP A 30 8.28 -2.18 -13.61
N ASP A 31 9.21 -2.27 -14.55
CA ASP A 31 9.96 -3.48 -14.87
C ASP A 31 11.14 -3.68 -13.90
N HIS A 32 11.17 -2.91 -12.82
CA HIS A 32 12.24 -2.84 -11.83
C HIS A 32 11.68 -2.67 -10.41
N VAL A 33 12.53 -2.85 -9.41
CA VAL A 33 12.19 -2.61 -7.99
C VAL A 33 11.98 -1.12 -7.76
N VAL A 34 10.93 -0.78 -7.01
CA VAL A 34 10.58 0.61 -6.64
C VAL A 34 10.67 0.82 -5.13
N ILE A 35 10.76 2.07 -4.70
CA ILE A 35 10.51 2.47 -3.30
C ILE A 35 9.00 2.60 -3.13
N ASN A 36 8.39 1.74 -2.31
CA ASN A 36 6.95 1.76 -2.06
C ASN A 36 6.57 2.70 -0.92
N GLU A 37 7.29 2.63 0.20
CA GLU A 37 7.03 3.42 1.40
C GLU A 37 8.33 3.89 2.06
N ILE A 38 8.22 4.99 2.82
CA ILE A 38 9.32 5.56 3.60
C ILE A 38 8.75 6.03 4.94
N ASP A 39 9.40 5.67 6.05
CA ASP A 39 9.16 6.28 7.35
C ASP A 39 10.44 6.96 7.86
N ILE A 40 10.48 8.29 7.77
CA ILE A 40 11.65 9.11 8.12
C ILE A 40 11.64 9.60 9.57
N ASN A 41 10.54 9.41 10.31
CA ASN A 41 10.42 9.87 11.69
C ASN A 41 9.41 9.01 12.46
N PRO A 42 9.68 7.70 12.60
CA PRO A 42 8.85 6.81 13.38
C PRO A 42 8.87 7.22 14.86
N PRO A 43 7.82 6.91 15.65
CA PRO A 43 7.82 7.14 17.08
C PRO A 43 8.98 6.41 17.76
N GLY A 44 9.81 7.13 18.52
CA GLY A 44 10.98 6.52 19.15
C GLY A 44 11.93 7.53 19.78
N ASP A 45 13.06 7.02 20.26
CA ASP A 45 14.21 7.80 20.71
C ASP A 45 15.43 7.31 19.92
N ASP A 46 15.80 8.08 18.90
CA ASP A 46 16.85 7.73 17.95
C ASP A 46 18.22 7.58 18.61
N SER A 47 18.41 8.17 19.82
CA SER A 47 19.63 7.98 20.60
C SER A 47 19.78 6.56 21.15
N LYS A 48 18.69 5.79 21.20
CA LYS A 48 18.63 4.41 21.69
C LYS A 48 18.50 3.40 20.56
N SER A 49 17.66 3.69 19.58
CA SER A 49 17.43 2.80 18.43
C SER A 49 16.92 3.60 17.25
N ILE A 50 17.57 3.44 16.10
CA ILE A 50 17.09 3.98 14.83
C ILE A 50 15.98 3.07 14.32
N SER A 51 14.83 3.66 13.98
CA SER A 51 13.69 2.91 13.46
C SER A 51 13.27 3.38 12.07
N GLU A 52 13.96 4.35 11.45
CA GLU A 52 13.65 4.76 10.07
C GLU A 52 13.85 3.59 9.09
N TRP A 53 13.01 3.54 8.06
CA TRP A 53 13.08 2.49 7.05
C TRP A 53 12.56 2.96 5.70
N VAL A 54 12.95 2.21 4.66
CA VAL A 54 12.40 2.28 3.31
C VAL A 54 11.91 0.89 2.92
N GLU A 55 10.73 0.81 2.32
CA GLU A 55 10.21 -0.44 1.76
C GLU A 55 10.52 -0.50 0.26
N LEU A 56 11.15 -1.61 -0.14
CA LEU A 56 11.35 -1.94 -1.54
C LEU A 56 10.27 -2.91 -1.99
N TYR A 57 9.64 -2.60 -3.12
CA TYR A 57 8.63 -3.45 -3.74
C TYR A 57 9.08 -3.88 -5.14
N ASN A 58 8.92 -5.16 -5.44
CA ASN A 58 9.09 -5.70 -6.78
C ASN A 58 7.69 -5.89 -7.41
N PRO A 59 7.23 -4.95 -8.26
CA PRO A 59 5.94 -5.05 -8.95
C PRO A 59 5.95 -6.04 -10.12
N THR A 60 7.09 -6.65 -10.45
CA THR A 60 7.19 -7.59 -11.58
C THR A 60 6.68 -8.99 -11.22
N SER A 61 6.34 -9.78 -12.23
CA SER A 61 5.96 -11.19 -12.06
C SER A 61 7.16 -12.15 -11.92
N SER A 62 8.37 -11.62 -11.75
CA SER A 62 9.62 -12.38 -11.71
C SER A 62 10.50 -11.97 -10.53
N SER A 63 11.35 -12.87 -10.05
CA SER A 63 12.37 -12.52 -9.06
C SER A 63 13.42 -11.58 -9.64
N ILE A 64 13.81 -10.55 -8.89
CA ILE A 64 14.92 -9.65 -9.21
C ILE A 64 16.05 -9.86 -8.21
N ASP A 65 17.30 -9.94 -8.70
CA ASP A 65 18.49 -9.98 -7.86
C ASP A 65 18.89 -8.55 -7.45
N ILE A 66 18.95 -8.31 -6.14
CA ILE A 66 19.38 -7.04 -5.53
C ILE A 66 20.79 -7.14 -4.94
N GLY A 67 21.50 -8.24 -5.20
CA GLY A 67 22.88 -8.42 -4.78
C GLY A 67 23.77 -7.26 -5.25
N GLY A 68 24.55 -6.70 -4.32
CA GLY A 68 25.46 -5.58 -4.61
C GLY A 68 24.80 -4.20 -4.67
N TRP A 69 23.49 -4.09 -4.40
CA TRP A 69 22.85 -2.79 -4.23
C TRP A 69 23.33 -2.11 -2.94
N SER A 70 23.37 -0.78 -2.97
CA SER A 70 23.72 0.06 -1.82
C SER A 70 22.72 1.21 -1.70
N ILE A 71 22.45 1.62 -0.46
CA ILE A 71 21.60 2.77 -0.10
C ILE A 71 22.50 3.86 0.46
#